data_AF-A0A8E2W6P9-F1
#
_entry.id   AF-A0A8E2W6P9-F1
#
_cell.length_a   1.000
_cell.length_b   1.000
_cell.length_c   1.000
_cell.angle_alpha   90.00
_cell.angle_beta   90.00
_cell.angle_gamma   90.00
#
_symmetry.space_group_name_H-M   'P 1'
#
loop_
_entity.id
_entity.type
_entity.pdbx_description
1 polymer ?
#
loop_
_entity_poly.entity_id
_entity_poly.type
_entity_poly.pdbx_seq_one_letter_code
_entity_poly.pdbx_strand_id
1 'polypeptide(L)' 'MVREVAAKLGNLHGETATSFWRAKASELLDRVVGSGRDRTAASDEVRRFFLAVQREMMAETAAESMPILSA' A
#
# COMPACT_ATOMS: atom_id res chain seq x y z
N MET A 1 5.07 -7.40 3.32
CA MET A 1 4.14 -7.02 2.24
C MET A 1 3.73 -5.55 2.30
N VAL A 2 2.91 -5.08 3.25
CA VAL A 2 2.47 -3.65 3.30
C VAL A 2 3.67 -2.70 3.39
N ARG A 3 4.60 -2.95 4.33
CA ARG A 3 5.85 -2.18 4.49
C ARG A 3 6.71 -2.12 3.23
N GLU A 4 6.92 -3.25 2.58
CA GLU A 4 7.74 -3.33 1.36
C GLU A 4 7.08 -2.58 0.18
N VAL A 5 5.76 -2.68 0.08
CA VAL A 5 4.98 -1.93 -0.92
C VAL A 5 5.03 -0.44 -0.61
N ALA A 6 4.87 -0.03 0.65
CA ALA A 6 4.98 1.36 1.10
C ALA A 6 6.36 1.95 0.82
N ALA A 7 7.44 1.27 1.22
CA ALA A 7 8.82 1.70 0.95
C ALA A 7 9.07 1.81 -0.56
N LYS A 8 8.59 0.85 -1.37
CA LYS A 8 8.72 0.93 -2.83
C LYS A 8 7.90 2.09 -3.40
N LEU A 9 6.67 2.31 -2.92
CA LEU A 9 5.82 3.41 -3.37
C LEU A 9 6.39 4.77 -3.00
N GLY A 10 7.02 4.89 -1.82
CA GLY A 10 7.68 6.12 -1.36
C GLY A 10 8.84 6.54 -2.27
N ASN A 11 9.46 5.58 -2.96
CA ASN A 11 10.51 5.81 -3.95
C ASN A 11 9.99 6.00 -5.39
N LEU A 12 8.67 5.94 -5.61
CA LEU A 12 8.04 6.08 -6.91
C LEU A 12 7.18 7.34 -6.96
N HIS A 13 7.17 8.01 -8.11
CA HIS A 13 6.39 9.24 -8.29
C HIS A 13 5.61 9.22 -9.60
N GLY A 14 4.56 10.05 -9.66
CA GLY A 14 3.76 10.29 -10.85
C GLY A 14 3.20 9.01 -11.48
N GLU A 15 3.45 8.83 -12.77
CA GLU A 15 2.91 7.73 -13.56
C GLU A 15 3.47 6.36 -13.14
N THR A 16 4.72 6.29 -12.68
CA THR A 16 5.35 5.03 -12.26
C THR A 16 4.72 4.49 -10.98
N ALA A 17 4.43 5.35 -10.01
CA ALA A 17 3.70 4.97 -8.79
C ALA A 17 2.27 4.50 -9.13
N THR A 18 1.60 5.22 -10.02
CA THR A 18 0.23 4.90 -10.46
C THR A 18 0.17 3.56 -11.17
N SER A 19 1.13 3.29 -12.08
CA SER A 19 1.22 2.05 -12.83
C SER A 19 1.55 0.86 -11.94
N PHE A 20 2.50 1.03 -11.01
CA PHE A 20 2.81 0.01 -10.00
C PHE A 20 1.57 -0.31 -9.16
N TRP A 21 0.82 0.71 -8.74
CA TRP A 21 -0.38 0.49 -7.95
C TRP A 21 -1.48 -0.24 -8.72
N ARG A 22 -1.72 0.12 -9.99
CA ARG A 22 -2.67 -0.61 -10.85
C ARG A 22 -2.29 -2.08 -11.00
N ALA A 23 -1.01 -2.38 -11.24
CA ALA A 23 -0.54 -3.76 -11.34
C ALA A 23 -0.78 -4.53 -10.03
N LYS A 24 -0.44 -3.93 -8.89
CA LYS A 24 -0.64 -4.56 -7.57
C LYS A 24 -2.12 -4.77 -7.22
N ALA A 25 -2.97 -3.80 -7.54
CA ALA A 25 -4.41 -3.93 -7.34
C ALA A 25 -5.01 -5.07 -8.17
N SER A 26 -4.59 -5.21 -9.44
CA SER A 26 -5.00 -6.33 -10.30
C SER A 26 -4.52 -7.67 -9.75
N GLU A 27 -3.26 -7.78 -9.31
CA GLU A 27 -2.73 -9.01 -8.70
C GLU A 27 -3.50 -9.40 -7.43
N LEU A 28 -3.85 -8.44 -6.58
CA LEU A 28 -4.62 -8.69 -5.36
C LEU A 28 -6.05 -9.12 -5.70
N LEU A 29 -6.68 -8.43 -6.64
CA LEU A 29 -8.04 -8.77 -7.07
C LEU A 29 -8.10 -10.18 -7.68
N ASP A 30 -7.13 -10.53 -8.53
CA ASP A 30 -7.02 -11.85 -9.14
C ASP A 30 -6.85 -12.97 -8.09
N ARG A 31 -5.98 -12.76 -7.09
CA ARG A 31 -5.81 -13.71 -5.97
C ARG A 31 -7.09 -13.92 -5.17
N VAL A 32 -7.82 -12.86 -4.88
CA VAL A 32 -9.04 -12.95 -4.06
C VAL A 32 -10.19 -13.57 -4.85
N VAL A 33 -10.37 -13.17 -6.12
CA VAL A 33 -11.38 -13.78 -7.01
C VAL A 33 -11.05 -15.26 -7.27
N GLY A 34 -9.79 -15.60 -7.50
CA GLY A 34 -9.32 -16.97 -7.68
C GLY A 34 -9.53 -17.87 -6.45
N SER A 35 -9.73 -17.28 -5.28
CA SER A 35 -10.09 -17.98 -4.05
C SER A 35 -11.61 -18.25 -3.90
N GLY A 36 -12.41 -17.94 -4.92
CA GLY A 36 -13.86 -18.13 -4.93
C GLY A 36 -14.66 -17.07 -4.16
N ARG A 37 -14.02 -15.97 -3.76
CA ARG A 37 -14.68 -14.83 -3.09
C ARG A 37 -15.32 -13.90 -4.13
N ASP A 38 -16.44 -13.28 -3.74
CA ASP A 38 -17.15 -12.31 -4.56
C ASP A 38 -16.28 -11.09 -4.91
N ARG A 39 -16.51 -10.53 -6.10
CA ARG A 39 -15.77 -9.36 -6.61
C ARG A 39 -15.89 -8.14 -5.71
N THR A 40 -16.99 -7.97 -5.00
CA THR A 40 -17.18 -6.90 -4.02
C THR A 40 -16.26 -7.08 -2.83
N ALA A 41 -16.15 -8.31 -2.32
CA ALA A 41 -15.24 -8.65 -1.23
C ALA A 41 -13.77 -8.46 -1.66
N ALA A 42 -13.42 -8.86 -2.89
CA ALA A 42 -12.10 -8.63 -3.46
C ALA A 42 -11.76 -7.13 -3.55
N SER A 43 -12.71 -6.32 -4.02
CA SER A 43 -12.53 -4.87 -4.14
C SER A 43 -12.34 -4.20 -2.78
N ASP A 44 -13.10 -4.60 -1.75
CA ASP A 44 -12.93 -4.04 -0.41
C ASP A 44 -11.60 -4.47 0.23
N GLU A 45 -11.11 -5.67 -0.07
CA GLU A 45 -9.80 -6.14 0.39
C GLU A 45 -8.65 -5.33 -0.24
N VAL A 46 -8.73 -5.03 -1.55
CA VAL A 46 -7.79 -4.12 -2.23
C VAL A 46 -7.84 -2.72 -1.59
N ARG A 47 -9.03 -2.21 -1.27
CA ARG A 47 -9.19 -0.90 -0.62
C ARG A 47 -8.56 -0.86 0.78
N ARG A 48 -8.79 -1.90 1.59
CA ARG A 48 -8.17 -2.03 2.93
C ARG A 48 -6.65 -2.10 2.83
N PHE A 49 -6.13 -2.85 1.85
CA PHE A 49 -4.70 -2.96 1.62
C PHE A 49 -4.09 -1.60 1.24
N PHE A 50 -4.77 -0.82 0.38
CA PHE A 50 -4.32 0.54 0.04
C PHE A 50 -4.22 1.46 1.27
N LEU A 51 -5.25 1.46 2.12
CA LEU A 51 -5.27 2.27 3.33
C LEU A 51 -4.15 1.89 4.30
N ALA A 52 -3.86 0.59 4.41
CA ALA A 52 -2.73 0.11 5.21
C ALA A 52 -1.38 0.60 4.65
N VAL A 53 -1.20 0.58 3.33
CA VAL A 53 0.01 1.09 2.67
C VAL A 53 0.16 2.60 2.89
N GLN A 54 -0.91 3.39 2.72
CA GLN A 54 -0.86 4.83 2.97
C GLN A 54 -0.51 5.15 4.42
N ARG A 55 -1.12 4.43 5.37
CA ARG A 55 -0.84 4.62 6.80
C ARG A 55 0.62 4.30 7.12
N GLU A 56 1.17 3.25 6.52
CA GLU A 56 2.58 2.87 6.70
C GLU A 56 3.53 3.95 6.15
N MET A 57 3.25 4.49 4.95
CA MET A 57 4.05 5.58 4.38
C MET A 57 4.04 6.85 5.27
N MET A 58 2.88 7.16 5.88
CA MET A 58 2.76 8.28 6.82
C MET A 58 3.46 8.01 8.16
N ALA A 59 3.49 6.75 8.61
CA ALA A 59 4.18 6.36 9.83
C ALA A 59 5.71 6.41 9.66
N GLU A 60 6.22 6.03 8.50
CA GLU A 60 7.65 6.07 8.17
C GLU A 60 8.16 7.52 8.14
N THR A 61 7.40 8.43 7.52
CA THR A 61 7.69 9.88 7.53
C THR A 61 7.60 10.53 8.91
N ALA A 62 6.69 10.04 9.78
CA ALA A 62 6.60 10.52 11.16
C ALA A 62 7.76 10.04 12.04
N ALA A 63 8.31 8.85 11.78
CA ALA A 63 9.46 8.31 12.50
C ALA A 63 10.76 9.07 12.17
N GLU A 64 10.93 9.54 10.93
CA GLU A 64 12.08 10.36 10.53
C GLU A 64 12.03 11.79 11.12
N SER A 65 10.85 12.27 11.53
CA SER A 65 10.64 13.63 12.03
C SER A 65 10.70 13.79 13.55
N MET A 66 11.05 12.75 14.32
CA MET A 66 11.24 12.92 15.77
C MET A 66 12.64 13.48 16.05
N PRO A 67 12.78 14.77 16.41
CA PRO A 67 14.07 15.26 16.88
C PRO A 67 14.34 14.57 18.21
N ILE A 68 15.52 13.99 18.33
CA ILE A 68 16.02 13.44 19.59
C ILE A 68 16.21 14.63 20.53
N LEU A 69 15.19 14.99 21.30
CA LEU A 69 15.30 15.93 22.41
C LEU A 69 16.14 15.24 23.50
N SER A 70 17.46 15.40 23.38
CA SER A 70 18.38 15.10 24.47
C SER A 70 18.30 16.25 25.49
N ALA A 71 17.98 15.90 26.73
CA ALA A 71 17.98 16.79 27.89
C ALA A 71 19.37 16.81 28.57
#